data_AF-A0A381YRU4-F1
#
_entry.id   AF-A0A381YRU4-F1
#
_cell.length_a   1.000
_cell.length_b   1.000
_cell.length_c   1.000
_cell.angle_alpha   90.00
_cell.angle_beta   90.00
_cell.angle_gamma   90.00
#
_symmetry.space_group_name_H-M   'P 1'
#
loop_
_entity.id
_entity.type
_entity.pdbx_description
1 polymer ?
#
loop_
_entity_poly.entity_id
_entity_poly.type
_entity_poly.pdbx_seq_one_letter_code
_entity_poly.pdbx_strand_id
1 'polypeptide(L)'
;MTEKILSTNNLISCVKSSYMLDFISSAQVWFTHINLSLVPDSMIPDNGCITDQLITFYDLEEFQYCLILVERKRTEQWTEKKGSVPFQLLIEVELQKRKNNTQINNLKKRGCVWKNIIGPEKILEIFKENPNSLLESVAENRKAVIVDSKEPLQLKVLKIPKPWGYEGWYTGVEKRGVVNVIDKYGKTELPYALNLFKKQMLADDSESLILLKTLNPVAKKTIGDLYYELHEKKWEVYVVTEIDKTAWPSGTGIIKAGLHPDKIEEYKKKYGNNWKEILLREFKSAVFEYEKTRRQIDDSQEEISKELLEKEAKLRDKASGFVGDLPVKVGDIISFPVFQIHSLRHGIKVVEFQTPHYERLILMFAQKVLTQNHWDTEDAISKMETEVYHPPKLDCIHNSEYLNVERFTDFPQFNF
;
A
#
# COMPACT_ATOMS: atom_id res chain seq x y z
N MET A 1 21.19 -19.82 -0.67
CA MET A 1 22.37 -19.41 -1.44
C MET A 1 22.60 -17.95 -1.13
N THR A 2 23.68 -17.61 -0.43
CA THR A 2 24.03 -16.22 -0.12
C THR A 2 24.37 -15.55 -1.45
N GLU A 3 23.51 -14.65 -1.93
CA GLU A 3 23.81 -13.84 -3.11
C GLU A 3 25.10 -13.06 -2.84
N LYS A 4 26.04 -13.15 -3.79
CA LYS A 4 27.36 -12.55 -3.64
C LYS A 4 27.23 -11.05 -3.86
N ILE A 5 27.06 -10.30 -2.78
CA ILE A 5 27.05 -8.83 -2.80
C ILE A 5 28.37 -8.32 -3.43
N LEU A 6 28.28 -7.22 -4.19
CA LEU A 6 29.42 -6.58 -4.82
C LEU A 6 30.51 -6.28 -3.77
N SER A 7 31.73 -6.77 -4.01
CA SER A 7 32.87 -6.45 -3.15
C SER A 7 33.29 -4.99 -3.32
N THR A 8 34.00 -4.43 -2.34
CA THR A 8 34.51 -3.05 -2.39
C THR A 8 35.32 -2.78 -3.66
N ASN A 9 36.24 -3.67 -4.05
CA ASN A 9 37.05 -3.50 -5.27
C ASN A 9 36.19 -3.47 -6.55
N ASN A 10 35.10 -4.23 -6.58
CA ASN A 10 34.15 -4.23 -7.71
C ASN A 10 33.25 -2.98 -7.69
N LEU A 11 33.00 -2.38 -6.53
CA LEU A 11 32.30 -1.10 -6.43
C LEU A 11 33.17 0.05 -6.96
N ILE A 12 34.44 0.08 -6.56
CA ILE A 12 35.38 1.13 -6.99
C ILE A 12 35.61 1.12 -8.51
N SER A 13 35.64 -0.06 -9.15
CA SER A 13 35.75 -0.14 -10.61
C SER A 13 34.54 0.45 -11.37
N CYS A 14 33.41 0.66 -10.67
CA CYS A 14 32.22 1.31 -11.23
C CYS A 14 32.25 2.85 -11.08
N VAL A 15 33.20 3.41 -10.32
CA VAL A 15 33.38 4.87 -10.17
C VAL A 15 33.87 5.46 -11.49
N LYS A 16 33.17 6.50 -11.95
CA LYS A 16 33.49 7.21 -13.21
C LYS A 16 34.31 8.47 -12.95
N SER A 17 34.05 9.16 -11.85
CA SER A 17 34.86 10.28 -11.39
C SER A 17 34.71 10.47 -9.88
N SER A 18 35.75 11.00 -9.23
CA SER A 18 35.81 11.23 -7.78
C SER A 18 36.82 12.34 -7.50
N TYR A 19 36.38 13.47 -6.96
CA TYR A 19 37.24 14.65 -6.74
C TYR A 19 36.63 15.66 -5.75
N MET A 20 37.46 16.56 -5.24
CA MET A 20 37.05 17.70 -4.41
C MET A 20 36.40 18.81 -5.26
N LEU A 21 35.36 19.46 -4.72
CA LEU A 21 34.72 20.61 -5.36
C LEU A 21 35.40 21.94 -4.95
N ASP A 22 36.45 22.32 -5.68
CA ASP A 22 37.28 23.49 -5.36
C ASP A 22 36.55 24.84 -5.39
N PHE A 23 35.40 24.92 -6.07
CA PHE A 23 34.59 26.14 -6.15
C PHE A 23 33.71 26.37 -4.92
N ILE A 24 33.67 25.43 -3.98
CA ILE A 24 32.95 25.53 -2.71
C ILE A 24 33.98 25.76 -1.60
N SER A 25 34.42 27.01 -1.46
CA SER A 25 35.55 27.35 -0.56
C SER A 25 35.21 27.29 0.94
N SER A 26 33.92 27.32 1.30
CA SER A 26 33.43 27.36 2.68
C SER A 26 33.20 25.99 3.31
N ALA A 27 33.01 24.96 2.48
CA ALA A 27 32.74 23.59 2.91
C ALA A 27 33.65 22.66 2.10
N GLN A 28 34.50 21.88 2.76
CA GLN A 28 35.25 20.83 2.08
C GLN A 28 34.26 19.78 1.58
N VAL A 29 33.89 19.84 0.30
CA VAL A 29 32.92 18.92 -0.32
C VAL A 29 33.62 17.99 -1.29
N TRP A 30 33.43 16.68 -1.08
CA TRP A 30 33.84 15.64 -2.02
C TRP A 30 32.68 15.22 -2.92
N PHE A 31 32.92 15.02 -4.21
CA PHE A 31 31.93 14.54 -5.17
C PHE A 31 32.40 13.27 -5.88
N THR A 32 31.56 12.24 -5.86
CA THR A 32 31.80 10.95 -6.52
C THR A 32 30.64 10.61 -7.45
N HIS A 33 30.95 10.22 -8.68
CA HIS A 33 29.99 9.67 -9.64
C HIS A 33 30.26 8.19 -9.88
N ILE A 34 29.24 7.36 -9.67
CA ILE A 34 29.30 5.92 -9.85
C ILE A 34 28.17 5.45 -10.76
N ASN A 35 28.49 4.53 -11.68
CA ASN A 35 27.50 3.93 -12.57
C ASN A 35 27.37 2.43 -12.30
N LEU A 36 26.22 2.04 -11.76
CA LEU A 36 25.86 0.66 -11.44
C LEU A 36 24.82 0.08 -12.40
N SER A 37 24.55 0.75 -13.52
CA SER A 37 23.46 0.37 -14.45
C SER A 37 23.66 -0.97 -15.16
N LEU A 38 24.86 -1.54 -15.12
CA LEU A 38 25.20 -2.87 -15.65
C LEU A 38 25.33 -3.93 -14.55
N VAL A 39 25.25 -3.54 -13.28
CA VAL A 39 25.33 -4.45 -12.14
C VAL A 39 23.92 -4.99 -11.87
N PRO A 40 23.73 -6.31 -11.68
CA PRO A 40 22.44 -6.86 -11.30
C PRO A 40 21.96 -6.29 -9.95
N ASP A 41 20.69 -5.89 -9.85
CA ASP A 41 20.12 -5.27 -8.64
C ASP A 41 20.36 -6.09 -7.37
N SER A 42 20.29 -7.43 -7.45
CA SER A 42 20.52 -8.33 -6.31
C SER A 42 21.96 -8.35 -5.79
N MET A 43 22.92 -7.89 -6.59
CA MET A 43 24.33 -7.77 -6.19
C MET A 43 24.65 -6.39 -5.63
N ILE A 44 23.81 -5.39 -5.87
CA ILE A 44 24.10 -4.02 -5.46
C ILE A 44 23.81 -3.86 -3.96
N PRO A 45 24.80 -3.45 -3.14
CA PRO A 45 24.55 -3.19 -1.72
C PRO A 45 23.61 -2.01 -1.50
N ASP A 46 23.04 -1.94 -0.29
CA ASP A 46 22.31 -0.76 0.17
C ASP A 46 23.16 0.51 0.00
N ASN A 47 22.51 1.62 -0.34
CA ASN A 47 23.21 2.89 -0.58
C ASN A 47 23.98 3.37 0.65
N GLY A 48 23.50 3.10 1.86
CA GLY A 48 24.23 3.37 3.09
C GLY A 48 25.59 2.65 3.10
N CYS A 49 25.61 1.37 2.71
CA CYS A 49 26.85 0.58 2.60
C CYS A 49 27.77 1.08 1.48
N ILE A 50 27.21 1.46 0.31
CA ILE A 50 27.96 2.10 -0.78
C ILE A 50 28.67 3.36 -0.26
N THR A 51 27.95 4.21 0.47
CA THR A 51 28.54 5.45 1.00
C THR A 51 29.67 5.16 1.98
N ASP A 52 29.49 4.20 2.90
CA ASP A 52 30.50 3.87 3.91
C ASP A 52 31.78 3.31 3.27
N GLN A 53 31.62 2.46 2.23
CA GLN A 53 32.75 1.91 1.47
C GLN A 53 33.53 3.00 0.72
N LEU A 54 32.84 3.94 0.07
CA LEU A 54 33.48 5.04 -0.66
C LEU A 54 34.19 6.02 0.27
N ILE A 55 33.57 6.37 1.40
CA ILE A 55 34.17 7.24 2.42
C ILE A 55 35.45 6.62 2.96
N THR A 56 35.43 5.32 3.28
CA THR A 56 36.60 4.60 3.79
C THR A 56 37.70 4.48 2.74
N PHE A 57 37.34 4.17 1.49
CA PHE A 57 38.32 3.95 0.42
C PHE A 57 39.09 5.23 0.04
N TYR A 58 38.39 6.37 -0.03
CA TYR A 58 39.00 7.65 -0.39
C TYR A 58 39.51 8.47 0.81
N ASP A 59 39.43 7.92 2.02
CA ASP A 59 39.85 8.58 3.27
C ASP A 59 39.22 9.98 3.45
N LEU A 60 37.90 10.07 3.28
CA LEU A 60 37.20 11.36 3.22
C LEU A 60 36.90 11.98 4.59
N GLU A 61 37.56 11.54 5.66
CA GLU A 61 37.20 11.90 7.03
C GLU A 61 37.38 13.39 7.36
N GLU A 62 38.24 14.08 6.61
CA GLU A 62 38.47 15.51 6.77
C GLU A 62 37.39 16.39 6.13
N PHE A 63 36.64 15.86 5.15
CA PHE A 63 35.64 16.62 4.42
C PHE A 63 34.41 16.90 5.28
N GLN A 64 33.72 18.01 5.00
CA GLN A 64 32.45 18.35 5.66
C GLN A 64 31.30 17.51 5.10
N TYR A 65 31.25 17.36 3.77
CA TYR A 65 30.22 16.61 3.06
C TYR A 65 30.83 15.71 1.98
N CYS A 66 30.19 14.56 1.78
CA CYS A 66 30.41 13.72 0.61
C CYS A 66 29.11 13.60 -0.18
N LEU A 67 29.17 13.94 -1.46
CA LEU A 67 28.09 13.84 -2.43
C LEU A 67 28.34 12.69 -3.39
N ILE A 68 27.41 11.75 -3.49
CA ILE A 68 27.55 10.55 -4.31
C ILE A 68 26.39 10.49 -5.30
N LEU A 69 26.70 10.71 -6.58
CA LEU A 69 25.78 10.51 -7.69
C LEU A 69 25.84 9.06 -8.16
N VAL A 70 24.75 8.32 -8.04
CA VAL A 70 24.65 6.91 -8.44
C VAL A 70 23.67 6.77 -9.60
N GLU A 71 24.10 6.11 -10.68
CA GLU A 71 23.22 5.68 -11.77
C GLU A 71 22.83 4.22 -11.63
N ARG A 72 21.54 3.93 -11.77
CA ARG A 72 20.97 2.58 -11.69
C ARG A 72 19.90 2.35 -12.74
N LYS A 73 19.48 1.10 -12.87
CA LYS A 73 18.32 0.68 -13.65
C LYS A 73 17.50 -0.28 -12.79
N ARG A 74 16.17 -0.20 -12.84
CA ARG A 74 15.29 -1.19 -12.19
C ARG A 74 14.16 -1.61 -13.10
N THR A 75 13.62 -2.80 -12.88
CA THR A 75 12.36 -3.21 -13.50
C THR A 75 11.19 -2.74 -12.63
N GLU A 76 10.24 -2.00 -13.23
CA GLU A 76 9.06 -1.51 -12.52
C GLU A 76 7.89 -2.51 -12.68
N GLN A 77 7.68 -3.36 -11.66
CA GLN A 77 6.62 -4.39 -11.68
C GLN A 77 5.20 -3.81 -11.73
N TRP A 78 5.05 -2.54 -11.36
CA TRP A 78 3.78 -1.80 -11.34
C TRP A 78 3.47 -1.06 -12.65
N THR A 79 4.26 -1.24 -13.70
CA THR A 79 3.98 -0.65 -15.02
C THR A 79 3.81 -1.70 -16.09
N GLU A 80 3.07 -1.38 -17.15
CA GLU A 80 2.96 -2.25 -18.34
C GLU A 80 4.17 -2.13 -19.28
N LYS A 81 5.04 -1.15 -19.03
CA LYS A 81 6.23 -0.92 -19.85
C LYS A 81 7.23 -2.05 -19.61
N LYS A 82 7.55 -2.77 -20.68
CA LYS A 82 8.61 -3.77 -20.66
C LYS A 82 9.97 -3.05 -20.69
N GLY A 83 10.89 -3.51 -19.86
CA GLY A 83 12.27 -3.02 -19.81
C GLY A 83 12.63 -2.39 -18.46
N SER A 84 13.91 -2.14 -18.28
CA SER A 84 14.42 -1.48 -17.09
C SER A 84 14.37 0.05 -17.26
N VAL A 85 13.95 0.74 -16.21
CA VAL A 85 13.88 2.18 -16.13
C VAL A 85 15.19 2.70 -15.55
N PRO A 86 15.95 3.53 -16.28
CA PRO A 86 17.14 4.16 -15.74
C PRO A 86 16.75 5.30 -14.79
N PHE A 87 17.47 5.40 -13.68
CA PHE A 87 17.28 6.44 -12.68
C PHE A 87 18.61 6.86 -12.05
N GLN A 88 18.61 8.04 -11.46
CA GLN A 88 19.72 8.59 -10.71
C GLN A 88 19.31 8.90 -9.28
N LEU A 89 20.27 8.80 -8.39
CA LEU A 89 20.15 9.28 -7.02
C LEU A 89 21.39 10.08 -6.64
N LEU A 90 21.16 11.15 -5.89
CA LEU A 90 22.23 11.94 -5.27
C LEU A 90 22.11 11.74 -3.77
N ILE A 91 23.16 11.21 -3.17
CA ILE A 91 23.27 11.00 -1.72
C ILE A 91 24.21 12.05 -1.16
N GLU A 92 23.79 12.71 -0.09
CA GLU A 92 24.61 13.55 0.76
C GLU A 92 24.89 12.84 2.07
N VAL A 93 26.15 12.80 2.44
CA VAL A 93 26.60 12.33 3.76
C VAL A 93 27.27 13.48 4.47
N GLU A 94 26.77 13.83 5.65
CA GLU A 94 27.39 14.80 6.55
C GLU A 94 28.47 14.09 7.37
N LEU A 95 29.71 14.55 7.24
CA LEU A 95 30.89 13.93 7.83
C LEU A 95 31.38 14.65 9.09
N GLN A 96 31.27 15.98 9.14
CA GLN A 96 31.77 16.80 10.26
C GLN A 96 30.78 16.93 11.43
N LYS A 97 30.73 15.88 12.26
CA LYS A 97 30.50 15.97 13.72
C LYS A 97 31.42 15.02 14.50
N ARG A 98 32.67 14.85 14.07
CA ARG A 98 33.69 14.15 14.87
C ARG A 98 34.33 15.09 15.91
N LYS A 99 33.57 15.42 16.97
CA LYS A 99 34.20 15.83 18.25
C LYS A 99 34.12 14.75 19.32
N ASN A 100 33.26 13.74 19.17
CA ASN A 100 33.11 12.65 20.14
C ASN A 100 32.88 11.31 19.41
N ASN A 101 33.94 10.57 19.05
CA ASN A 101 34.00 9.11 18.82
C ASN A 101 32.73 8.36 18.32
N THR A 102 31.94 8.93 17.40
CA THR A 102 30.80 8.24 16.80
C THR A 102 31.26 7.33 15.68
N GLN A 103 30.95 6.04 15.79
CA GLN A 103 31.15 5.03 14.74
C GLN A 103 30.53 5.51 13.40
N ILE A 104 31.19 5.17 12.28
CA ILE A 104 30.77 5.49 10.90
C ILE A 104 29.29 5.16 10.63
N ASN A 105 28.75 4.17 11.33
CA ASN A 105 27.36 3.71 11.22
C ASN A 105 26.28 4.78 11.57
N ASN A 106 26.63 5.93 12.16
CA ASN A 106 25.66 6.93 12.63
C ASN A 106 25.62 8.25 11.84
N LEU A 107 26.37 8.35 10.74
CA LEU A 107 26.39 9.55 9.89
C LEU A 107 24.99 9.89 9.38
N LYS A 108 24.72 11.20 9.28
CA LYS A 108 23.46 11.66 8.69
C LYS A 108 23.55 11.47 7.17
N LYS A 109 22.60 10.73 6.62
CA LYS A 109 22.51 10.41 5.19
C LYS A 109 21.17 10.91 4.67
N ARG A 110 21.22 11.76 3.66
CA ARG A 110 20.05 12.28 2.95
C ARG A 110 20.24 12.05 1.46
N GLY A 111 19.16 12.05 0.69
CA GLY A 111 19.32 12.03 -0.75
C GLY A 111 18.01 12.25 -1.49
N CYS A 112 18.12 12.45 -2.80
CA CYS A 112 16.98 12.50 -3.70
C CYS A 112 17.17 11.55 -4.88
N VAL A 113 16.06 11.07 -5.45
CA VAL A 113 16.05 10.11 -6.55
C VAL A 113 15.09 10.57 -7.64
N TRP A 114 15.52 10.48 -8.90
CA TRP A 114 14.73 10.94 -10.05
C TRP A 114 14.92 10.05 -11.28
N LYS A 115 13.90 10.10 -12.15
CA LYS A 115 13.92 9.53 -13.50
C LYS A 115 14.42 10.60 -14.48
N ASN A 116 15.04 10.16 -15.58
CA ASN A 116 15.78 10.96 -16.57
C ASN A 116 17.20 11.32 -16.14
N ILE A 117 18.14 10.49 -16.56
CA ILE A 117 19.58 10.64 -16.33
C ILE A 117 20.06 11.98 -16.91
N ILE A 118 20.84 12.71 -16.13
CA ILE A 118 21.61 13.88 -16.58
C ILE A 118 23.08 13.64 -16.29
N GLY A 119 23.97 14.14 -17.15
CA GLY A 119 25.40 13.96 -16.94
C GLY A 119 25.91 14.71 -15.71
N PRO A 120 27.03 14.27 -15.10
CA PRO A 120 27.60 14.90 -13.92
C PRO A 120 27.91 16.39 -14.12
N GLU A 121 28.27 16.81 -15.34
CA GLU A 121 28.49 18.22 -15.69
C GLU A 121 27.26 19.10 -15.39
N LYS A 122 26.05 18.60 -15.65
CA LYS A 122 24.81 19.34 -15.36
C LYS A 122 24.54 19.44 -13.87
N ILE A 123 24.92 18.43 -13.10
CA ILE A 123 24.85 18.45 -11.64
C ILE A 123 25.83 19.50 -11.08
N LEU A 124 27.05 19.56 -11.60
CA LEU A 124 28.03 20.57 -11.21
C LEU A 124 27.59 22.00 -11.55
N GLU A 125 26.90 22.21 -12.67
CA GLU A 125 26.29 23.51 -12.99
C GLU A 125 25.27 23.93 -11.91
N ILE A 126 24.39 23.01 -11.50
CA ILE A 126 23.40 23.28 -10.42
C ILE A 126 24.11 23.65 -9.11
N PHE A 127 25.21 22.95 -8.78
CA PHE A 127 26.01 23.24 -7.59
C PHE A 127 26.68 24.62 -7.66
N LYS A 128 27.20 25.02 -8.82
CA LYS A 128 27.82 26.35 -9.02
C LYS A 128 26.80 27.47 -8.89
N GLU A 129 25.58 27.27 -9.37
CA GLU A 129 24.48 28.23 -9.22
C GLU A 129 24.01 28.35 -7.76
N ASN A 130 24.15 27.29 -6.96
CA ASN A 130 23.62 27.22 -5.59
C ASN A 130 24.61 26.54 -4.60
N PRO A 131 25.77 27.16 -4.32
CA PRO A 131 26.86 26.51 -3.60
C PRO A 131 26.57 26.21 -2.11
N ASN A 132 25.54 26.83 -1.53
CA ASN A 132 25.18 26.67 -0.12
C ASN A 132 24.04 25.66 0.11
N SER A 133 23.51 25.03 -0.93
CA SER A 133 22.30 24.18 -0.86
C SER A 133 22.33 23.06 -1.88
N LEU A 134 23.43 22.30 -1.92
CA LEU A 134 23.77 21.41 -3.04
C LEU A 134 22.70 20.33 -3.29
N LEU A 135 22.32 19.58 -2.27
CA LEU A 135 21.29 18.54 -2.39
C LEU A 135 19.92 19.14 -2.69
N GLU A 136 19.56 20.20 -1.96
CA GLU A 136 18.28 20.92 -2.12
C GLU A 136 18.09 21.48 -3.53
N SER A 137 19.14 22.05 -4.14
CA SER A 137 19.06 22.61 -5.49
C SER A 137 18.93 21.54 -6.57
N VAL A 138 19.53 20.36 -6.37
CA VAL A 138 19.29 19.23 -7.26
C VAL A 138 17.87 18.70 -7.06
N ALA A 139 17.41 18.52 -5.82
CA ALA A 139 16.05 18.08 -5.52
C ALA A 139 15.00 19.00 -6.15
N GLU A 140 15.17 20.32 -6.04
CA GLU A 140 14.30 21.33 -6.65
C GLU A 140 14.33 21.27 -8.18
N ASN A 141 15.52 21.22 -8.79
CA ASN A 141 15.67 21.10 -10.24
C ASN A 141 14.99 19.83 -10.78
N ARG A 142 15.13 18.72 -10.04
CA ARG A 142 14.61 17.41 -10.43
C ARG A 142 13.17 17.18 -9.99
N LYS A 143 12.59 18.08 -9.19
CA LYS A 143 11.27 17.93 -8.56
C LYS A 143 11.16 16.63 -7.78
N ALA A 144 12.24 16.26 -7.07
CA ALA A 144 12.38 15.02 -6.34
C ALA A 144 12.37 15.28 -4.84
N VAL A 145 11.86 14.32 -4.07
CA VAL A 145 11.87 14.39 -2.60
C VAL A 145 13.27 14.16 -2.06
N ILE A 146 13.63 14.91 -1.02
CA ILE A 146 14.77 14.57 -0.15
C ILE A 146 14.29 13.60 0.93
N VAL A 147 14.79 12.36 0.86
CA VAL A 147 14.63 11.37 1.91
C VAL A 147 15.77 11.52 2.90
N ASP A 148 15.45 11.65 4.19
CA ASP A 148 16.41 11.60 5.30
C ASP A 148 16.24 10.25 6.00
N SER A 149 17.34 9.55 6.23
CA SER A 149 17.29 8.21 6.85
C SER A 149 16.79 8.21 8.30
N LYS A 150 16.64 9.40 8.92
CA LYS A 150 16.20 9.57 10.32
C LYS A 150 14.83 10.23 10.46
N GLU A 151 14.18 10.61 9.36
CA GLU A 151 12.89 11.31 9.37
C GLU A 151 11.78 10.48 8.70
N PRO A 152 10.51 10.64 9.12
CA PRO A 152 9.40 9.94 8.50
C PRO A 152 9.14 10.41 7.07
N LEU A 153 8.71 9.49 6.20
CA LEU A 153 8.27 9.82 4.85
C LEU A 153 6.87 10.44 4.86
N GLN A 154 6.71 11.59 4.20
CA GLN A 154 5.39 12.19 4.00
C GLN A 154 4.71 11.58 2.77
N LEU A 155 3.77 10.67 3.00
CA LEU A 155 3.01 9.99 1.94
C LEU A 155 1.92 10.91 1.36
N LYS A 156 1.81 10.93 0.03
CA LYS A 156 0.69 11.57 -0.68
C LYS A 156 -0.39 10.55 -0.96
N VAL A 157 -1.54 10.72 -0.32
CA VAL A 157 -2.71 9.87 -0.55
C VAL A 157 -3.12 9.89 -2.02
N LEU A 158 -3.17 8.72 -2.64
CA LEU A 158 -3.65 8.54 -4.00
C LEU A 158 -5.13 8.16 -3.97
N LYS A 159 -6.00 9.01 -4.50
CA LYS A 159 -7.44 8.73 -4.61
C LYS A 159 -7.74 7.94 -5.87
N ILE A 160 -8.28 6.74 -5.71
CA ILE A 160 -8.75 5.87 -6.80
C ILE A 160 -10.28 5.90 -6.83
N PRO A 161 -10.92 6.50 -7.85
CA PRO A 161 -12.37 6.61 -7.92
C PRO A 161 -13.02 5.23 -8.09
N LYS A 162 -14.20 5.06 -7.47
CA LYS A 162 -15.02 3.85 -7.55
C LYS A 162 -16.49 4.25 -7.73
N PRO A 163 -17.35 3.38 -8.29
CA PRO A 163 -18.78 3.65 -8.38
C PRO A 163 -19.43 3.98 -7.03
N TRP A 164 -18.93 3.38 -5.95
CA TRP A 164 -19.41 3.57 -4.59
C TRP A 164 -18.77 4.74 -3.82
N GLY A 165 -17.78 5.44 -4.39
CA GLY A 165 -17.01 6.47 -3.70
C GLY A 165 -15.55 6.48 -4.17
N TYR A 166 -14.60 6.26 -3.26
CA TYR A 166 -13.19 6.11 -3.63
C TYR A 166 -12.38 5.32 -2.60
N GLU A 167 -11.28 4.74 -3.06
CA GLU A 167 -10.19 4.26 -2.20
C GLU A 167 -9.15 5.37 -2.05
N GLY A 168 -8.65 5.62 -0.83
CA GLY A 168 -7.51 6.50 -0.60
C GLY A 168 -6.28 5.69 -0.23
N TRP A 169 -5.37 5.45 -1.17
CA TRP A 169 -4.19 4.61 -0.97
C TRP A 169 -3.04 5.37 -0.31
N TYR A 170 -2.43 4.75 0.70
CA TYR A 170 -1.23 5.25 1.39
C TYR A 170 0.03 4.47 1.01
N THR A 171 -0.08 3.16 0.74
CA THR A 171 1.07 2.32 0.34
C THR A 171 0.85 1.58 -0.98
N GLY A 172 -0.24 1.89 -1.69
CA GLY A 172 -0.60 1.21 -2.94
C GLY A 172 0.38 1.46 -4.09
N VAL A 173 0.90 0.36 -4.65
CA VAL A 173 1.85 0.36 -5.77
C VAL A 173 1.40 -0.69 -6.78
N GLU A 174 0.66 -0.26 -7.80
CA GLU A 174 0.10 -1.14 -8.83
C GLU A 174 -0.03 -0.46 -10.19
N LYS A 175 -0.44 -1.22 -11.21
CA LYS A 175 -0.75 -0.71 -12.56
C LYS A 175 -1.75 0.45 -12.57
N ARG A 176 -2.73 0.43 -11.65
CA ARG A 176 -3.76 1.47 -11.54
C ARG A 176 -3.22 2.77 -10.96
N GLY A 177 -2.08 2.73 -10.27
CA GLY A 177 -1.45 3.89 -9.69
C GLY A 177 -0.39 3.55 -8.64
N VAL A 178 0.52 4.50 -8.44
CA VAL A 178 1.67 4.37 -7.53
C VAL A 178 1.62 5.53 -6.55
N VAL A 179 1.60 5.24 -5.25
CA VAL A 179 1.70 6.27 -4.22
C VAL A 179 3.06 6.96 -4.32
N ASN A 180 3.06 8.27 -4.05
CA ASN A 180 4.26 9.09 -4.02
C ASN A 180 4.54 9.55 -2.59
N VAL A 181 5.82 9.68 -2.25
CA VAL A 181 6.29 10.56 -1.18
C VAL A 181 6.32 11.99 -1.72
N ILE A 182 6.06 12.96 -0.87
CA ILE A 182 6.13 14.40 -1.21
C ILE A 182 6.92 15.17 -0.17
N ASP A 183 7.49 16.28 -0.60
CA ASP A 183 8.02 17.34 0.26
C ASP A 183 7.86 18.69 -0.46
N LYS A 184 8.57 19.72 0.00
CA LYS A 184 8.55 21.05 -0.63
C LYS A 184 9.26 21.11 -1.99
N TYR A 185 10.13 20.15 -2.32
CA TYR A 185 10.90 20.13 -3.57
C TYR A 185 10.19 19.35 -4.68
N GLY A 186 9.42 18.32 -4.32
CA GLY A 186 8.56 17.66 -5.30
C GLY A 186 7.93 16.36 -4.83
N LYS A 187 7.99 15.35 -5.71
CA LYS A 187 7.36 14.05 -5.50
C LYS A 187 8.21 12.92 -6.05
N THR A 188 8.25 11.82 -5.31
CA THR A 188 9.00 10.61 -5.67
C THR A 188 8.10 9.40 -5.47
N GLU A 189 8.05 8.49 -6.44
CA GLU A 189 7.31 7.24 -6.32
C GLU A 189 7.82 6.42 -5.12
N LEU A 190 6.90 5.88 -4.32
CA LEU A 190 7.18 5.23 -3.04
C LEU A 190 8.29 4.15 -3.14
N PRO A 191 8.29 3.25 -4.15
CA PRO A 191 9.37 2.25 -4.27
C PRO A 191 10.77 2.85 -4.44
N TYR A 192 10.90 4.04 -5.05
CA TYR A 192 12.19 4.70 -5.20
C TYR A 192 12.64 5.37 -3.90
N ALA A 193 11.71 5.98 -3.17
CA ALA A 193 12.01 6.59 -1.88
C ALA A 193 12.44 5.56 -0.83
N LEU A 194 11.72 4.42 -0.74
CA LEU A 194 12.05 3.33 0.19
C LEU A 194 13.45 2.73 -0.06
N ASN A 195 13.84 2.63 -1.33
CA ASN A 195 15.14 2.06 -1.71
C ASN A 195 16.31 3.02 -1.57
N LEU A 196 16.08 4.29 -1.24
CA LEU A 196 17.19 5.22 -1.10
C LEU A 196 18.08 4.85 0.09
N PHE A 197 17.47 4.41 1.19
CA PHE A 197 18.14 3.90 2.39
C PHE A 197 17.39 2.66 2.88
N LYS A 198 17.41 1.60 2.06
CA LYS A 198 16.55 0.41 2.23
C LYS A 198 16.72 -0.21 3.61
N LYS A 199 17.96 -0.30 4.08
CA LYS A 199 18.25 -0.88 5.40
C LYS A 199 17.57 -0.10 6.53
N GLN A 200 17.57 1.22 6.48
CA GLN A 200 16.95 2.07 7.50
C GLN A 200 15.43 2.12 7.38
N MET A 201 14.91 2.08 6.15
CA MET A 201 13.48 2.20 5.86
C MET A 201 12.72 0.89 6.06
N LEU A 202 13.35 -0.24 5.73
CA LEU A 202 12.72 -1.56 5.67
C LEU A 202 13.44 -2.64 6.49
N ALA A 203 14.52 -2.31 7.22
CA ALA A 203 15.33 -3.31 7.95
C ALA A 203 15.79 -4.49 7.05
N ASP A 204 16.13 -4.19 5.79
CA ASP A 204 16.48 -5.15 4.73
C ASP A 204 15.33 -6.09 4.29
N ASP A 205 14.10 -5.85 4.73
CA ASP A 205 12.91 -6.61 4.35
C ASP A 205 12.41 -6.28 2.92
N SER A 206 11.34 -6.97 2.52
CA SER A 206 10.65 -6.83 1.25
C SER A 206 10.12 -5.41 1.02
N GLU A 207 10.18 -4.97 -0.24
CA GLU A 207 9.50 -3.73 -0.69
C GLU A 207 7.97 -3.89 -0.76
N SER A 208 7.49 -5.12 -0.64
CA SER A 208 6.06 -5.43 -0.67
C SER A 208 5.43 -5.12 0.68
N LEU A 209 5.03 -3.87 0.86
CA LEU A 209 4.35 -3.40 2.07
C LEU A 209 2.94 -3.99 2.22
N ILE A 210 2.44 -4.02 3.46
CA ILE A 210 0.99 -4.09 3.72
C ILE A 210 0.32 -2.98 2.90
N LEU A 211 -0.76 -3.31 2.20
CA LEU A 211 -1.56 -2.29 1.54
C LEU A 211 -2.43 -1.59 2.59
N LEU A 212 -2.09 -0.34 2.86
CA LEU A 212 -2.81 0.59 3.70
C LEU A 212 -3.63 1.51 2.79
N LYS A 213 -4.95 1.47 2.97
CA LYS A 213 -5.86 2.37 2.26
C LYS A 213 -7.02 2.78 3.16
N THR A 214 -7.75 3.78 2.72
CA THR A 214 -9.07 4.11 3.27
C THR A 214 -10.14 3.70 2.27
N LEU A 215 -11.25 3.15 2.75
CA LEU A 215 -12.46 2.97 1.96
C LEU A 215 -13.42 4.11 2.32
N ASN A 216 -13.82 4.88 1.32
CA ASN A 216 -14.64 6.07 1.49
C ASN A 216 -15.95 5.96 0.70
N PRO A 217 -16.87 5.07 1.11
CA PRO A 217 -18.17 4.98 0.46
C PRO A 217 -19.00 6.23 0.69
N VAL A 218 -19.80 6.61 -0.31
CA VAL A 218 -20.79 7.69 -0.17
C VAL A 218 -21.91 7.28 0.79
N ALA A 219 -22.60 8.24 1.39
CA ALA A 219 -23.70 7.99 2.33
C ALA A 219 -24.99 7.44 1.67
N LYS A 220 -25.09 7.47 0.35
CA LYS A 220 -26.30 7.06 -0.36
C LYS A 220 -26.43 5.54 -0.39
N LYS A 221 -27.49 5.01 0.24
CA LYS A 221 -27.85 3.58 0.21
C LYS A 221 -27.80 3.01 -1.21
N THR A 222 -27.35 1.76 -1.34
CA THR A 222 -27.16 1.04 -2.61
C THR A 222 -25.98 1.54 -3.44
N ILE A 223 -25.79 2.87 -3.56
CA ILE A 223 -24.65 3.44 -4.29
C ILE A 223 -23.37 3.31 -3.47
N GLY A 224 -23.38 3.69 -2.19
CA GLY A 224 -22.20 3.58 -1.32
C GLY A 224 -21.92 2.18 -0.81
N ASP A 225 -22.76 1.20 -1.13
CA ASP A 225 -22.52 -0.17 -0.71
C ASP A 225 -21.44 -0.80 -1.58
N LEU A 226 -20.48 -1.49 -0.96
CA LEU A 226 -19.46 -2.26 -1.65
C LEU A 226 -20.00 -3.66 -2.04
N TYR A 227 -19.19 -4.41 -2.76
CA TYR A 227 -19.43 -5.80 -3.13
C TYR A 227 -19.71 -6.65 -1.87
N TYR A 228 -20.49 -7.71 -2.05
CA TYR A 228 -20.40 -8.87 -1.17
C TYR A 228 -19.29 -9.74 -1.71
N GLU A 229 -18.19 -9.85 -0.97
CA GLU A 229 -16.99 -10.55 -1.42
C GLU A 229 -16.35 -11.37 -0.29
N LEU A 230 -15.53 -12.33 -0.69
CA LEU A 230 -14.59 -13.04 0.17
C LEU A 230 -13.25 -13.21 -0.57
N HIS A 231 -12.22 -13.57 0.16
CA HIS A 231 -10.87 -13.73 -0.36
C HIS A 231 -10.30 -15.12 -0.08
N GLU A 232 -9.38 -15.58 -0.90
CA GLU A 232 -8.75 -16.89 -0.74
C GLU A 232 -7.39 -16.82 -0.03
N LYS A 233 -6.66 -15.73 -0.23
CA LYS A 233 -5.30 -15.54 0.31
C LYS A 233 -5.21 -14.30 1.16
N LYS A 234 -6.02 -13.31 0.82
CA LYS A 234 -6.01 -12.00 1.41
C LYS A 234 -6.76 -11.97 2.72
N TRP A 235 -6.08 -11.44 3.71
CA TRP A 235 -6.65 -11.10 5.00
C TRP A 235 -6.83 -9.58 5.04
N GLU A 236 -8.02 -9.12 5.37
CA GLU A 236 -8.31 -7.69 5.58
C GLU A 236 -8.65 -7.37 7.04
N VAL A 237 -8.25 -6.18 7.47
CA VAL A 237 -8.69 -5.60 8.75
C VAL A 237 -9.17 -4.18 8.53
N TYR A 238 -10.34 -3.86 9.07
CA TYR A 238 -10.94 -2.54 9.06
C TYR A 238 -10.86 -1.91 10.45
N VAL A 239 -10.49 -0.64 10.48
CA VAL A 239 -10.68 0.25 11.63
C VAL A 239 -11.67 1.32 11.21
N VAL A 240 -12.83 1.37 11.88
CA VAL A 240 -13.89 2.32 11.55
C VAL A 240 -13.47 3.73 11.98
N THR A 241 -13.36 4.64 11.03
CA THR A 241 -12.92 6.02 11.29
C THR A 241 -14.05 7.03 11.21
N GLU A 242 -15.12 6.74 10.46
CA GLU A 242 -16.25 7.65 10.33
C GLU A 242 -17.56 6.87 10.07
N ILE A 243 -18.65 7.35 10.68
CA ILE A 243 -20.01 6.93 10.39
C ILE A 243 -20.80 8.18 9.97
N ASP A 244 -21.26 8.21 8.73
CA ASP A 244 -22.06 9.31 8.21
C ASP A 244 -23.44 9.32 8.89
N LYS A 245 -23.72 10.38 9.66
CA LYS A 245 -24.97 10.53 10.42
C LYS A 245 -26.21 10.78 9.56
N THR A 246 -26.05 11.15 8.29
CA THR A 246 -27.19 11.25 7.36
C THR A 246 -27.66 9.87 6.92
N ALA A 247 -26.73 8.90 6.77
CA ALA A 247 -27.04 7.51 6.50
C ALA A 247 -27.43 6.74 7.77
N TRP A 248 -26.73 7.00 8.88
CA TRP A 248 -26.86 6.27 10.14
C TRP A 248 -27.07 7.25 11.31
N PRO A 249 -28.30 7.77 11.52
CA PRO A 249 -28.57 8.82 12.51
C PRO A 249 -28.23 8.45 13.96
N SER A 250 -28.24 7.16 14.30
CA SER A 250 -27.86 6.66 15.63
C SER A 250 -26.35 6.74 15.91
N GLY A 251 -25.53 6.96 14.88
CA GLY A 251 -24.08 6.83 14.95
C GLY A 251 -23.57 5.38 14.92
N THR A 252 -24.46 4.40 14.72
CA THR A 252 -24.11 2.99 14.53
C THR A 252 -24.38 2.59 13.09
N GLY A 253 -23.33 2.22 12.36
CA GLY A 253 -23.42 1.62 11.03
C GLY A 253 -23.65 0.12 11.10
N ILE A 254 -23.91 -0.50 9.95
CA ILE A 254 -23.95 -1.96 9.81
C ILE A 254 -22.98 -2.37 8.72
N ILE A 255 -22.06 -3.28 9.03
CA ILE A 255 -21.28 -4.04 8.05
C ILE A 255 -21.97 -5.40 7.86
N LYS A 256 -21.98 -5.91 6.63
CA LYS A 256 -22.44 -7.27 6.37
C LYS A 256 -21.29 -8.25 6.58
N ALA A 257 -21.48 -9.29 7.38
CA ALA A 257 -20.43 -10.25 7.69
C ALA A 257 -20.99 -11.64 8.06
N GLY A 258 -20.46 -12.68 7.41
CA GLY A 258 -20.83 -14.08 7.65
C GLY A 258 -22.27 -14.42 7.31
N LEU A 259 -22.63 -15.69 7.50
CA LEU A 259 -24.01 -16.12 7.34
C LEU A 259 -24.88 -15.52 8.46
N HIS A 260 -26.12 -15.15 8.10
CA HIS A 260 -27.04 -14.55 9.05
C HIS A 260 -27.40 -15.53 10.18
N PRO A 261 -27.20 -15.19 11.46
CA PRO A 261 -27.45 -16.10 12.58
C PRO A 261 -28.85 -16.68 12.58
N ASP A 262 -29.88 -15.83 12.42
CA ASP A 262 -31.27 -16.28 12.36
C ASP A 262 -31.55 -17.25 11.22
N LYS A 263 -30.88 -17.10 10.06
CA LYS A 263 -31.01 -18.05 8.94
C LYS A 263 -30.36 -19.39 9.28
N ILE A 264 -29.22 -19.38 9.95
CA ILE A 264 -28.59 -20.61 10.43
C ILE A 264 -29.53 -21.34 11.39
N GLU A 265 -30.11 -20.63 12.37
CA GLU A 265 -31.06 -21.22 13.33
C GLU A 265 -32.33 -21.74 12.67
N GLU A 266 -32.93 -20.96 11.77
CA GLU A 266 -34.12 -21.33 10.98
C GLU A 266 -33.87 -22.65 10.23
N TYR A 267 -32.74 -22.75 9.53
CA TYR A 267 -32.41 -23.92 8.72
C TYR A 267 -32.00 -25.12 9.56
N LYS A 268 -31.27 -24.92 10.68
CA LYS A 268 -30.98 -25.98 11.65
C LYS A 268 -32.26 -26.59 12.19
N LYS A 269 -33.24 -25.75 12.57
CA LYS A 269 -34.54 -26.21 13.08
C LYS A 269 -35.35 -26.95 12.02
N LYS A 270 -35.33 -26.49 10.77
CA LYS A 270 -36.14 -27.07 9.68
C LYS A 270 -35.53 -28.31 9.05
N TYR A 271 -34.20 -28.40 8.96
CA TYR A 271 -33.51 -29.40 8.14
C TYR A 271 -32.48 -30.24 8.91
N GLY A 272 -32.30 -30.02 10.21
CA GLY A 272 -31.38 -30.80 11.05
C GLY A 272 -29.97 -30.79 10.50
N ASN A 273 -29.31 -31.95 10.41
CA ASN A 273 -27.91 -32.08 9.97
C ASN A 273 -27.65 -31.61 8.53
N ASN A 274 -28.68 -31.55 7.68
CA ASN A 274 -28.54 -31.13 6.27
C ASN A 274 -28.71 -29.61 6.08
N TRP A 275 -28.84 -28.85 7.17
CA TRP A 275 -29.11 -27.40 7.12
C TRP A 275 -28.10 -26.64 6.27
N LYS A 276 -26.81 -26.98 6.35
CA LYS A 276 -25.72 -26.26 5.69
C LYS A 276 -25.82 -26.37 4.17
N GLU A 277 -25.95 -27.59 3.65
CA GLU A 277 -26.07 -27.83 2.20
C GLU A 277 -27.31 -27.12 1.63
N ILE A 278 -28.45 -27.22 2.33
CA ILE A 278 -29.70 -26.61 1.88
C ILE A 278 -29.63 -25.08 1.94
N LEU A 279 -29.05 -24.50 2.99
CA LEU A 279 -28.85 -23.05 3.13
C LEU A 279 -27.96 -22.53 2.01
N LEU A 280 -26.80 -23.16 1.75
CA LEU A 280 -25.89 -22.71 0.70
C LEU A 280 -26.53 -22.85 -0.69
N ARG A 281 -27.30 -23.91 -0.93
CA ARG A 281 -28.06 -24.10 -2.18
C ARG A 281 -29.12 -23.02 -2.37
N GLU A 282 -29.89 -22.69 -1.33
CA GLU A 282 -30.92 -21.65 -1.41
C GLU A 282 -30.32 -20.24 -1.53
N PHE A 283 -29.21 -19.98 -0.83
CA PHE A 283 -28.46 -18.73 -0.95
C PHE A 283 -27.94 -18.55 -2.38
N LYS A 284 -27.30 -19.59 -2.93
CA LYS A 284 -26.84 -19.63 -4.33
C LYS A 284 -27.96 -19.35 -5.32
N SER A 285 -29.11 -20.00 -5.15
CA SER A 285 -30.28 -19.78 -5.99
C SER A 285 -30.78 -18.33 -5.91
N ALA A 286 -30.80 -17.73 -4.72
CA ALA A 286 -31.20 -16.34 -4.54
C ALA A 286 -30.23 -15.37 -5.23
N VAL A 287 -28.92 -15.63 -5.16
CA VAL A 287 -27.90 -14.83 -5.84
C VAL A 287 -28.03 -14.96 -7.36
N PHE A 288 -28.24 -16.15 -7.92
CA PHE A 288 -28.42 -16.30 -9.37
C PHE A 288 -29.69 -15.62 -9.92
N GLU A 289 -30.80 -15.72 -9.19
CA GLU A 289 -32.02 -14.98 -9.53
C GLU A 289 -31.78 -13.47 -9.55
N TYR A 290 -31.04 -12.99 -8.55
CA TYR A 290 -30.63 -11.60 -8.43
C TYR A 290 -29.72 -11.17 -9.59
N GLU A 291 -28.63 -11.91 -9.83
CA GLU A 291 -27.64 -11.63 -10.88
C GLU A 291 -28.29 -11.52 -12.26
N LYS A 292 -29.20 -12.45 -12.59
CA LYS A 292 -29.92 -12.44 -13.86
C LYS A 292 -30.67 -11.11 -14.07
N THR A 293 -31.32 -10.61 -13.03
CA THR A 293 -32.06 -9.34 -13.07
C THR A 293 -31.11 -8.14 -13.10
N ARG A 294 -30.03 -8.18 -12.32
CA ARG A 294 -29.01 -7.13 -12.27
C ARG A 294 -28.31 -6.93 -13.62
N ARG A 295 -27.99 -8.01 -14.33
CA ARG A 295 -27.42 -7.99 -15.68
C ARG A 295 -28.34 -7.34 -16.70
N GLN A 296 -29.64 -7.61 -16.64
CA GLN A 296 -30.62 -6.93 -17.52
C GLN A 296 -30.57 -5.42 -17.36
N ILE A 297 -30.35 -4.94 -16.13
CA ILE A 297 -30.24 -3.51 -15.85
C ILE A 297 -28.88 -2.97 -16.28
N ASP A 298 -27.80 -3.69 -16.00
CA ASP A 298 -26.43 -3.24 -16.30
C ASP A 298 -26.12 -3.20 -17.80
N ASP A 299 -26.81 -4.02 -18.60
CA ASP A 299 -26.64 -4.11 -20.06
C ASP A 299 -27.69 -3.28 -20.83
N SER A 300 -28.71 -2.74 -20.15
CA SER A 300 -29.72 -1.89 -20.78
C SER A 300 -29.10 -0.63 -21.38
N GLN A 301 -29.40 -0.36 -22.64
CA GLN A 301 -29.11 0.93 -23.31
C GLN A 301 -30.30 1.90 -23.24
N GLU A 302 -31.45 1.41 -22.76
CA GLU A 302 -32.70 2.16 -22.63
C GLU A 302 -33.01 2.48 -21.17
N GLU A 303 -34.02 3.34 -20.97
CA GLU A 303 -34.53 3.66 -19.64
C GLU A 303 -35.06 2.41 -18.94
N ILE A 304 -34.57 2.16 -17.74
CA ILE A 304 -34.89 0.96 -16.97
C ILE A 304 -36.29 1.10 -16.37
N SER A 305 -37.18 0.15 -16.66
CA SER A 305 -38.54 0.20 -16.14
C SER A 305 -38.59 0.14 -14.61
N LYS A 306 -39.57 0.84 -14.02
CA LYS A 306 -39.79 0.84 -12.56
C LYS A 306 -40.03 -0.56 -12.01
N GLU A 307 -40.78 -1.40 -12.73
CA GLU A 307 -41.04 -2.79 -12.37
C GLU A 307 -39.75 -3.62 -12.25
N LEU A 308 -38.79 -3.40 -13.17
CA LEU A 308 -37.52 -4.10 -13.14
C LEU A 308 -36.65 -3.65 -11.96
N LEU A 309 -36.65 -2.35 -11.64
CA LEU A 309 -35.96 -1.82 -10.45
C LEU A 309 -36.57 -2.33 -9.13
N GLU A 310 -37.90 -2.42 -9.04
CA GLU A 310 -38.58 -2.98 -7.88
C GLU A 310 -38.29 -4.48 -7.72
N LYS A 311 -38.23 -5.21 -8.83
CA LYS A 311 -37.84 -6.63 -8.84
C LYS A 311 -36.39 -6.80 -8.40
N GLU A 312 -35.47 -5.99 -8.91
CA GLU A 312 -34.07 -5.97 -8.50
C GLU A 312 -33.94 -5.76 -7.00
N ALA A 313 -34.62 -4.75 -6.46
CA ALA A 313 -34.53 -4.42 -5.04
C ALA A 313 -35.01 -5.58 -4.15
N LYS A 314 -36.13 -6.23 -4.52
CA LYS A 314 -36.64 -7.41 -3.80
C LYS A 314 -35.67 -8.59 -3.84
N LEU A 315 -35.08 -8.86 -5.00
CA LEU A 315 -34.13 -9.96 -5.16
C LEU A 315 -32.80 -9.68 -4.43
N ARG A 316 -32.32 -8.44 -4.48
CA ARG A 316 -31.15 -7.98 -3.73
C ARG A 316 -31.36 -8.14 -2.23
N ASP A 317 -32.52 -7.71 -1.72
CA ASP A 317 -32.85 -7.83 -0.30
C ASP A 317 -32.97 -9.32 0.11
N LYS A 318 -33.62 -10.16 -0.71
CA LYS A 318 -33.68 -11.63 -0.52
C LYS A 318 -32.28 -12.26 -0.43
N ALA A 319 -31.38 -11.95 -1.37
CA ALA A 319 -30.03 -12.50 -1.39
C ALA A 319 -29.19 -11.98 -0.21
N SER A 320 -29.23 -10.67 0.06
CA SER A 320 -28.49 -10.07 1.19
C SER A 320 -28.99 -10.51 2.56
N GLY A 321 -30.22 -11.00 2.67
CA GLY A 321 -30.79 -11.55 3.90
C GLY A 321 -30.13 -12.85 4.38
N PHE A 322 -29.30 -13.50 3.55
CA PHE A 322 -28.47 -14.63 3.97
C PHE A 322 -27.17 -14.19 4.67
N VAL A 323 -26.82 -12.90 4.62
CA VAL A 323 -25.59 -12.35 5.20
C VAL A 323 -25.92 -11.55 6.45
N GLY A 324 -25.19 -11.84 7.54
CA GLY A 324 -25.43 -11.27 8.87
C GLY A 324 -25.15 -9.77 8.94
N ASP A 325 -25.85 -9.11 9.86
CA ASP A 325 -25.63 -7.71 10.20
C ASP A 325 -24.68 -7.60 11.39
N LEU A 326 -23.57 -6.89 11.21
CA LEU A 326 -22.62 -6.53 12.26
C LEU A 326 -22.72 -5.03 12.55
N PRO A 327 -23.31 -4.64 13.69
CA PRO A 327 -23.34 -3.24 14.12
C PRO A 327 -21.92 -2.75 14.41
N VAL A 328 -21.58 -1.54 13.95
CA VAL A 328 -20.26 -0.94 14.15
C VAL A 328 -20.33 0.54 14.49
N LYS A 329 -19.35 1.02 15.26
CA LYS A 329 -19.14 2.42 15.66
C LYS A 329 -17.71 2.85 15.32
N VAL A 330 -17.48 4.17 15.35
CA VAL A 330 -16.12 4.73 15.22
C VAL A 330 -15.21 4.14 16.30
N GLY A 331 -14.04 3.65 15.89
CA GLY A 331 -13.07 2.97 16.73
C GLY A 331 -13.15 1.44 16.70
N ASP A 332 -14.26 0.86 16.23
CA ASP A 332 -14.38 -0.60 16.14
C ASP A 332 -13.38 -1.18 15.14
N ILE A 333 -12.83 -2.35 15.50
CA ILE A 333 -11.90 -3.12 14.69
C ILE A 333 -12.60 -4.39 14.22
N ILE A 334 -12.56 -4.63 12.92
CA ILE A 334 -13.20 -5.76 12.26
C ILE A 334 -12.14 -6.48 11.42
N SER A 335 -12.06 -7.79 11.53
CA SER A 335 -11.06 -8.61 10.83
C SER A 335 -11.76 -9.64 9.97
N PHE A 336 -11.37 -9.73 8.70
CA PHE A 336 -11.90 -10.68 7.74
C PHE A 336 -10.79 -11.65 7.32
N PRO A 337 -10.71 -12.83 7.97
CA PRO A 337 -9.92 -13.94 7.47
C PRO A 337 -10.39 -14.38 6.08
N VAL A 338 -9.57 -15.23 5.44
CA VAL A 338 -9.94 -15.86 4.18
C VAL A 338 -11.28 -16.58 4.29
N PHE A 339 -12.02 -16.62 3.19
CA PHE A 339 -13.34 -17.23 3.03
C PHE A 339 -14.49 -16.61 3.84
N GLN A 340 -14.24 -15.56 4.62
CA GLN A 340 -15.29 -14.82 5.31
C GLN A 340 -16.04 -13.89 4.35
N ILE A 341 -17.32 -14.17 4.07
CA ILE A 341 -18.16 -13.26 3.29
C ILE A 341 -18.37 -11.94 4.05
N HIS A 342 -18.18 -10.82 3.37
CA HIS A 342 -18.43 -9.50 3.96
C HIS A 342 -18.78 -8.44 2.91
N SER A 343 -19.33 -7.31 3.37
CA SER A 343 -19.59 -6.11 2.56
C SER A 343 -19.61 -4.85 3.43
N LEU A 344 -18.74 -3.89 3.12
CA LEU A 344 -18.79 -2.55 3.69
C LEU A 344 -19.98 -1.78 3.11
N ARG A 345 -20.71 -1.07 3.97
CA ARG A 345 -21.95 -0.39 3.58
C ARG A 345 -21.76 1.13 3.47
N HIS A 346 -22.66 1.75 2.73
CA HIS A 346 -22.71 3.19 2.51
C HIS A 346 -22.48 4.03 3.79
N GLY A 347 -21.71 5.10 3.67
CA GLY A 347 -21.45 6.05 4.75
C GLY A 347 -20.57 5.53 5.90
N ILE A 348 -20.06 4.30 5.84
CA ILE A 348 -19.10 3.76 6.82
C ILE A 348 -17.70 3.88 6.22
N LYS A 349 -16.86 4.74 6.77
CA LYS A 349 -15.47 4.88 6.31
C LYS A 349 -14.55 4.11 7.23
N VAL A 350 -13.60 3.41 6.64
CA VAL A 350 -12.62 2.59 7.35
C VAL A 350 -11.22 2.89 6.84
N VAL A 351 -10.24 2.72 7.73
CA VAL A 351 -8.88 2.39 7.33
C VAL A 351 -8.82 0.87 7.15
N GLU A 352 -8.34 0.42 6.01
CA GLU A 352 -8.13 -1.00 5.71
C GLU A 352 -6.62 -1.31 5.66
N PHE A 353 -6.25 -2.36 6.38
CA PHE A 353 -4.97 -3.05 6.26
C PHE A 353 -5.22 -4.37 5.53
N GLN A 354 -4.43 -4.68 4.50
CA GLN A 354 -4.49 -5.97 3.85
C GLN A 354 -3.11 -6.49 3.47
N THR A 355 -2.99 -7.81 3.41
CA THR A 355 -1.86 -8.47 2.73
C THR A 355 -1.77 -8.00 1.27
N PRO A 356 -0.57 -7.94 0.66
CA PRO A 356 -0.36 -7.42 -0.70
C PRO A 356 -0.84 -8.39 -1.81
N HIS A 357 -2.07 -8.88 -1.69
CA HIS A 357 -2.76 -9.71 -2.66
C HIS A 357 -3.96 -8.94 -3.23
N TYR A 358 -4.22 -9.14 -4.52
CA TYR A 358 -5.25 -8.39 -5.26
C TYR A 358 -6.22 -9.35 -5.91
N GLU A 359 -6.85 -10.17 -5.09
CA GLU A 359 -7.89 -11.12 -5.45
C GLU A 359 -9.15 -10.88 -4.64
N ARG A 360 -10.27 -11.31 -5.21
CA ARG A 360 -11.58 -11.31 -4.57
C ARG A 360 -12.47 -12.27 -5.35
N LEU A 361 -13.37 -12.92 -4.64
CA LEU A 361 -14.50 -13.62 -5.22
C LEU A 361 -15.73 -12.75 -4.98
N ILE A 362 -16.26 -12.13 -6.04
CA ILE A 362 -17.44 -11.28 -5.95
C ILE A 362 -18.67 -12.17 -5.97
N LEU A 363 -19.38 -12.25 -4.84
CA LEU A 363 -20.63 -13.01 -4.74
C LEU A 363 -21.80 -12.24 -5.34
N MET A 364 -21.96 -10.96 -5.01
CA MET A 364 -23.00 -10.10 -5.57
C MET A 364 -22.68 -8.62 -5.38
N PHE A 365 -23.26 -7.77 -6.23
CA PHE A 365 -23.06 -6.32 -6.16
C PHE A 365 -24.27 -5.55 -6.67
N ALA A 366 -24.57 -4.42 -6.03
CA ALA A 366 -25.71 -3.58 -6.38
C ALA A 366 -25.48 -2.64 -7.57
N GLN A 367 -24.24 -2.57 -8.06
CA GLN A 367 -23.84 -1.76 -9.21
C GLN A 367 -23.12 -2.64 -10.23
N LYS A 368 -22.87 -2.09 -11.43
CA LYS A 368 -22.12 -2.79 -12.47
C LYS A 368 -20.68 -3.05 -12.02
N VAL A 369 -20.25 -4.30 -12.14
CA VAL A 369 -18.84 -4.66 -11.92
C VAL A 369 -18.04 -4.22 -13.14
N LEU A 370 -17.04 -3.36 -12.93
CA LEU A 370 -16.22 -2.79 -14.02
C LEU A 370 -14.91 -3.54 -14.26
N THR A 371 -14.47 -4.38 -13.32
CA THR A 371 -13.16 -5.05 -13.38
C THR A 371 -13.21 -6.46 -13.96
N GLN A 372 -14.39 -7.07 -14.02
CA GLN A 372 -14.64 -8.41 -14.55
C GLN A 372 -16.08 -8.51 -15.07
N ASN A 373 -16.34 -9.47 -15.96
CA ASN A 373 -17.64 -9.66 -16.62
C ASN A 373 -18.55 -10.72 -15.94
N HIS A 374 -18.06 -11.39 -14.90
CA HIS A 374 -18.76 -12.44 -14.16
C HIS A 374 -18.81 -12.15 -12.66
N TRP A 375 -19.79 -12.74 -11.97
CA TRP A 375 -19.73 -12.93 -10.52
C TRP A 375 -19.16 -14.32 -10.24
N ASP A 376 -18.46 -14.46 -9.12
CA ASP A 376 -17.79 -15.68 -8.69
C ASP A 376 -18.70 -16.56 -7.83
N THR A 377 -20.03 -16.45 -8.02
CA THR A 377 -21.07 -16.97 -7.14
C THR A 377 -20.87 -18.43 -6.73
N GLU A 378 -20.59 -19.30 -7.70
CA GLU A 378 -20.36 -20.73 -7.47
C GLU A 378 -19.16 -20.97 -6.56
N ASP A 379 -18.02 -20.38 -6.93
CA ASP A 379 -16.74 -20.56 -6.26
C ASP A 379 -16.77 -19.96 -4.86
N ALA A 380 -17.29 -18.74 -4.74
CA ALA A 380 -17.52 -18.02 -3.50
C ALA A 380 -18.33 -18.86 -2.50
N ILE A 381 -19.49 -19.38 -2.90
CA ILE A 381 -20.36 -20.17 -2.01
C ILE A 381 -19.73 -21.51 -1.62
N SER A 382 -18.97 -22.14 -2.52
CA SER A 382 -18.33 -23.42 -2.24
C SER A 382 -17.22 -23.34 -1.18
N LYS A 383 -16.58 -22.16 -1.06
CA LYS A 383 -15.44 -21.91 -0.17
C LYS A 383 -15.83 -21.20 1.12
N MET A 384 -16.95 -20.47 1.12
CA MET A 384 -17.37 -19.58 2.20
C MET A 384 -17.44 -20.26 3.58
N GLU A 385 -16.95 -19.53 4.59
CA GLU A 385 -17.14 -19.93 5.99
C GLU A 385 -18.60 -19.85 6.40
N THR A 386 -19.07 -20.90 7.08
CA THR A 386 -20.49 -21.04 7.44
C THR A 386 -20.77 -20.81 8.91
N GLU A 387 -19.74 -20.53 9.70
CA GLU A 387 -19.89 -20.15 11.09
C GLU A 387 -20.43 -18.72 11.19
N VAL A 388 -21.06 -18.41 12.34
CA VAL A 388 -21.46 -17.04 12.63
C VAL A 388 -20.20 -16.20 12.76
N TYR A 389 -20.15 -15.09 12.03
CA TYR A 389 -19.04 -14.16 12.16
C TYR A 389 -19.03 -13.51 13.54
N HIS A 390 -17.84 -13.43 14.12
CA HIS A 390 -17.59 -12.66 15.34
C HIS A 390 -16.40 -11.72 15.12
N PRO A 391 -16.46 -10.47 15.62
CA PRO A 391 -15.31 -9.59 15.64
C PRO A 391 -14.10 -10.24 16.31
N PRO A 392 -12.87 -9.86 15.91
CA PRO A 392 -11.66 -10.43 16.50
C PRO A 392 -11.61 -10.14 18.00
N LYS A 393 -11.14 -11.12 18.78
CA LYS A 393 -10.72 -10.86 20.15
C LYS A 393 -9.39 -10.13 20.13
N LEU A 394 -9.29 -9.10 20.97
CA LEU A 394 -8.06 -8.33 21.11
C LEU A 394 -7.14 -9.00 22.13
N ASP A 395 -5.93 -9.33 21.72
CA ASP A 395 -4.93 -9.90 22.62
C ASP A 395 -4.21 -8.77 23.34
N CYS A 396 -4.37 -8.67 24.66
CA CYS A 396 -3.63 -7.72 25.48
C CYS A 396 -2.14 -8.10 25.51
N ILE A 397 -1.30 -7.30 24.86
CA ILE A 397 0.17 -7.44 24.87
C ILE A 397 0.75 -6.78 26.12
N HIS A 398 0.24 -5.61 26.49
CA HIS A 398 0.72 -4.84 27.63
C HIS A 398 -0.41 -4.04 28.25
N ASN A 399 -0.51 -4.05 29.56
CA ASN A 399 -1.48 -3.25 30.30
C ASN A 399 -0.79 -2.63 31.51
N SER A 400 -0.82 -1.30 31.57
CA SER A 400 -0.34 -0.47 32.68
C SER A 400 -1.34 0.63 32.97
N GLU A 401 -1.12 1.40 34.04
CA GLU A 401 -1.99 2.51 34.44
C GLU A 401 -2.21 3.55 33.32
N TYR A 402 -1.22 3.75 32.44
CA TYR A 402 -1.25 4.81 31.40
C TYR A 402 -1.25 4.28 29.96
N LEU A 403 -1.07 2.97 29.75
CA LEU A 403 -0.92 2.40 28.42
C LEU A 403 -1.51 0.99 28.36
N ASN A 404 -2.50 0.81 27.48
CA ASN A 404 -2.96 -0.49 27.02
C ASN A 404 -2.48 -0.70 25.58
N VAL A 405 -1.85 -1.85 25.31
CA VAL A 405 -1.41 -2.27 23.98
C VAL A 405 -2.08 -3.59 23.66
N GLU A 406 -2.88 -3.58 22.60
CA GLU A 406 -3.67 -4.72 22.17
C GLU A 406 -3.33 -5.10 20.73
N ARG A 407 -3.37 -6.40 20.44
CA ARG A 407 -3.21 -6.96 19.10
C ARG A 407 -4.57 -7.39 18.57
N PHE A 408 -4.92 -6.95 17.38
CA PHE A 408 -6.17 -7.34 16.72
C PHE A 408 -5.96 -8.29 15.53
N THR A 409 -4.72 -8.42 15.05
CA THR A 409 -4.35 -9.32 13.96
C THR A 409 -2.87 -9.64 14.04
N ASP A 410 -2.52 -10.84 13.56
CA ASP A 410 -1.15 -11.26 13.31
C ASP A 410 -1.07 -11.66 11.85
N PHE A 411 -0.57 -10.77 10.99
CA PHE A 411 -0.42 -11.09 9.58
C PHE A 411 0.77 -12.03 9.42
N PRO A 412 0.61 -13.29 8.98
CA PRO A 412 1.68 -14.30 9.02
C PRO A 412 2.97 -13.90 8.28
N GLN A 413 2.86 -12.94 7.35
CA GLN A 413 3.96 -12.43 6.53
C GLN A 413 4.76 -11.31 7.21
N PHE A 414 4.31 -10.81 8.37
CA PHE A 414 4.88 -9.68 9.12
C PHE A 414 5.17 -10.05 10.58
N ASN A 415 5.42 -11.34 10.86
CA ASN A 415 5.81 -11.80 12.19
C ASN A 415 7.28 -11.43 12.42
N PHE A 416 7.52 -10.38 13.21
CA PHE A 416 8.85 -9.92 13.62
C PHE A 416 9.35 -10.62 14.88
#